data_AF-A0A349SKD8-F1
#
_entry.id   AF-A0A349SKD8-F1
#
_cell.length_a   1.000
_cell.length_b   1.000
_cell.length_c   1.000
_cell.angle_alpha   90.00
_cell.angle_beta   90.00
_cell.angle_gamma   90.00
#
_symmetry.space_group_name_H-M   'P 1'
#
loop_
_entity.id
_entity.type
_entity.pdbx_description
1 polymer ?
#
loop_
_entity_poly.entity_id
_entity_poly.type
_entity_poly.pdbx_seq_one_letter_code
_entity_poly.pdbx_strand_id
1 'polypeptide(L)'
;RWEQWFFTKLYEKGLVYKKMATVNWDPVDQTVLANEQVIDGRGWRSGALVERKEIPQWFVKITDYAEELLADLDKLEHWPEQVKTMQRNWIG
;
A
#
# COMPACT_ATOMS: atom_id res chain seq x y z
N ARG A 1 17.99 -5.92 -6.81
CA ARG A 1 19.35 -5.43 -6.41
C ARG A 1 19.30 -3.97 -5.96
N TRP A 2 18.64 -3.07 -6.69
CA TRP A 2 18.55 -1.64 -6.31
C TRP A 2 17.47 -1.33 -5.26
N GLU A 3 16.36 -2.05 -5.27
CA GLU A 3 15.26 -1.85 -4.31
C GLU A 3 15.69 -2.10 -2.85
N GLN A 4 16.56 -3.09 -2.59
CA GLN A 4 17.09 -3.37 -1.25
C GLN A 4 17.93 -2.19 -0.74
N TRP A 5 18.82 -1.67 -1.58
CA TRP A 5 19.60 -0.48 -1.25
C TRP A 5 18.68 0.73 -1.02
N PHE A 6 17.69 0.95 -1.88
CA PHE A 6 16.76 2.07 -1.74
C PHE A 6 15.95 1.99 -0.44
N PHE A 7 15.46 0.80 -0.09
CA PHE A 7 14.76 0.55 1.16
C PHE A 7 15.63 0.92 2.38
N THR A 8 16.90 0.50 2.40
CA THR A 8 17.81 0.86 3.50
C THR A 8 18.01 2.37 3.61
N LYS A 9 18.08 3.09 2.48
CA LYS A 9 18.21 4.56 2.49
C LYS A 9 16.95 5.26 2.99
N LEU A 10 15.77 4.76 2.64
CA LEU A 10 14.50 5.28 3.19
C LEU A 10 14.37 5.00 4.68
N TYR A 11 14.81 3.83 5.13
CA TYR A 11 14.82 3.45 6.55
C TYR A 11 15.74 4.36 7.36
N GLU A 12 16.97 4.60 6.90
CA GLU A 12 17.92 5.54 7.53
C GLU A 12 17.36 6.96 7.65
N LYS A 13 16.51 7.39 6.70
CA LYS A 13 15.84 8.69 6.70
C LYS A 13 14.53 8.71 7.49
N GLY A 14 14.13 7.60 8.11
CA GLY A 14 12.90 7.49 8.89
C GLY A 14 11.61 7.49 8.05
N LEU A 15 11.72 7.29 6.73
CA LEU A 15 10.60 7.18 5.79
C LEU A 15 10.08 5.74 5.69
N VAL A 16 10.86 4.77 6.14
CA VAL A 16 10.42 3.38 6.34
C VAL A 16 10.45 3.08 7.82
N TYR A 17 9.41 2.42 8.33
CA TYR A 17 9.29 2.08 9.75
C TYR A 17 8.54 0.76 9.94
N LYS A 18 8.69 0.16 11.12
CA LYS A 18 7.99 -1.07 11.51
C LYS A 18 6.89 -0.73 12.51
N LYS A 19 5.68 -1.24 12.30
CA LYS A 19 4.59 -1.18 13.28
C LYS A 19 3.79 -2.48 13.29
N MET A 20 3.11 -2.76 14.39
CA MET A 20 2.06 -3.77 14.41
C MET A 20 0.91 -3.28 13.54
N ALA A 21 0.42 -4.15 12.67
CA ALA A 21 -0.73 -3.87 11.84
C ALA A 21 -1.62 -5.10 11.74
N THR A 22 -2.93 -4.86 11.75
CA THR A 22 -3.91 -5.88 11.37
C THR A 22 -3.85 -6.04 9.86
N VAL A 23 -3.57 -7.26 9.40
CA VAL A 23 -3.47 -7.60 7.99
C VAL A 23 -4.49 -8.67 7.62
N ASN A 24 -4.87 -8.70 6.36
CA ASN A 24 -5.57 -9.83 5.75
C ASN A 24 -4.56 -10.96 5.55
N TRP A 25 -4.78 -12.11 6.17
CA TRP A 25 -3.91 -13.27 6.08
C TRP A 25 -4.60 -14.41 5.35
N ASP A 26 -3.95 -14.93 4.32
CA ASP A 26 -4.38 -16.15 3.64
C ASP A 26 -3.75 -17.37 4.32
N PRO A 27 -4.54 -18.27 4.93
CA PRO A 27 -3.99 -19.44 5.62
C PRO A 27 -3.45 -20.52 4.67
N VAL A 28 -3.87 -20.52 3.40
CA VAL A 28 -3.41 -21.48 2.39
C VAL A 28 -2.13 -20.98 1.73
N ASP A 29 -2.13 -19.73 1.25
CA ASP A 29 -0.96 -19.14 0.60
C ASP A 29 0.11 -18.69 1.62
N GLN A 30 -0.22 -18.70 2.91
CA GLN A 30 0.64 -18.29 4.02
C GLN A 30 1.29 -16.92 3.79
N THR A 31 0.49 -15.97 3.33
CA THR A 31 0.95 -14.62 3.01
C THR A 31 -0.09 -13.58 3.41
N VAL A 32 0.39 -12.34 3.54
CA VAL A 32 -0.46 -11.17 3.66
C VAL A 32 -1.08 -10.85 2.30
N LEU A 33 -2.36 -10.47 2.31
CA LEU A 33 -3.09 -9.97 1.16
C LEU A 33 -3.37 -8.46 1.30
N ALA A 34 -3.27 -7.73 0.20
CA ALA A 34 -3.84 -6.38 0.10
C ALA A 34 -5.37 -6.44 0.12
N ASN A 35 -6.05 -5.33 0.39
CA ASN A 35 -7.52 -5.29 0.43
C ASN A 35 -8.14 -5.69 -0.91
N GLU A 36 -7.52 -5.28 -2.02
CA GLU A 36 -7.97 -5.57 -3.38
C GLU A 36 -7.82 -7.05 -3.75
N GLN A 37 -7.04 -7.82 -2.98
CA GLN A 37 -6.85 -9.26 -3.17
C GLN A 37 -7.82 -10.10 -2.33
N VAL A 38 -8.72 -9.45 -1.58
CA VAL A 38 -9.77 -10.09 -0.81
C VAL A 38 -11.11 -9.87 -1.51
N ILE A 39 -11.70 -10.96 -2.01
CA ILE A 39 -12.97 -10.94 -2.75
C ILE A 39 -13.99 -11.72 -1.90
N ASP A 40 -15.08 -11.07 -1.50
CA ASP A 40 -16.13 -11.64 -0.63
C ASP A 40 -15.58 -12.29 0.65
N GLY A 41 -14.57 -11.66 1.25
CA GLY A 41 -13.90 -12.15 2.47
C GLY A 41 -12.96 -13.33 2.24
N ARG A 42 -12.63 -13.65 0.98
CA ARG A 42 -11.78 -14.77 0.61
C ARG A 42 -10.57 -14.34 -0.22
N GLY A 43 -9.49 -15.11 -0.16
CA GLY A 43 -8.30 -14.85 -0.97
C GLY A 43 -8.60 -15.04 -2.45
N TRP A 44 -8.20 -14.09 -3.29
CA TRP A 44 -8.51 -14.08 -4.74
C TRP A 44 -8.03 -15.30 -5.54
N ARG A 45 -7.01 -16.02 -5.04
CA ARG A 45 -6.39 -17.17 -5.69
C ARG A 45 -6.75 -18.47 -4.99
N SER A 46 -6.64 -18.49 -3.66
CA SER A 46 -6.89 -19.67 -2.84
C SER A 46 -8.38 -19.96 -2.63
N GLY A 47 -9.24 -18.93 -2.68
CA GLY A 47 -10.62 -18.99 -2.23
C GLY A 47 -10.78 -19.23 -0.71
N ALA A 48 -9.69 -19.26 0.04
CA ALA A 48 -9.69 -19.49 1.48
C ALA A 48 -10.30 -18.31 2.23
N LEU A 49 -10.94 -18.58 3.36
CA LEU A 49 -11.50 -17.52 4.20
C LEU A 49 -10.35 -16.72 4.83
N VAL A 50 -10.35 -15.42 4.62
CA VAL A 50 -9.26 -14.55 5.06
C VAL A 50 -9.35 -14.33 6.57
N GLU A 51 -8.22 -14.48 7.25
CA GLU A 51 -8.08 -14.22 8.67
C GLU A 51 -7.55 -12.81 8.91
N ARG A 52 -7.90 -12.20 10.04
CA ARG A 52 -7.22 -10.99 10.53
C ARG A 52 -6.12 -11.38 11.50
N LYS A 53 -4.89 -10.98 11.23
CA LYS A 53 -3.75 -11.18 12.13
C LYS A 53 -3.06 -9.87 12.43
N GLU A 54 -2.60 -9.72 13.67
CA GLU A 54 -1.67 -8.66 14.04
C GLU A 54 -0.24 -9.18 13.88
N ILE A 55 0.49 -8.60 12.93
CA ILE A 55 1.89 -8.95 12.72
C ILE A 55 2.72 -7.68 12.51
N PRO A 56 4.02 -7.70 12.87
CA PRO A 56 4.89 -6.55 12.66
C PRO A 56 5.24 -6.44 11.17
N GLN A 57 4.76 -5.38 10.51
CA GLN A 57 4.95 -5.11 9.08
C GLN A 57 5.80 -3.86 8.86
N TRP A 58 6.42 -3.79 7.68
CA TRP A 58 7.15 -2.63 7.21
C TRP A 58 6.22 -1.70 6.44
N PHE A 59 6.32 -0.39 6.69
CA PHE A 59 5.53 0.64 6.05
C PHE A 59 6.43 1.74 5.50
N VAL A 60 6.05 2.30 4.37
CA VAL A 60 6.58 3.57 3.86
C VAL A 60 5.65 4.69 4.33
N LYS A 61 6.22 5.79 4.80
CA LYS A 61 5.48 7.02 5.18
C LYS A 61 5.02 7.80 3.95
N ILE A 62 4.24 7.16 3.09
CA ILE A 62 3.67 7.81 1.91
C ILE A 62 2.72 8.95 2.28
N THR A 63 2.11 8.88 3.46
CA THR A 63 1.24 9.92 4.02
C THR A 63 1.98 11.25 4.25
N ASP A 64 3.28 11.22 4.51
CA ASP A 64 4.10 12.44 4.67
C ASP A 64 4.20 13.22 3.34
N TYR A 65 3.85 12.58 2.22
CA TYR A 65 3.85 13.14 0.86
C TYR A 65 2.44 13.31 0.28
N ALA A 66 1.38 13.09 1.05
CA ALA A 66 0.01 13.11 0.52
C ALA A 66 -0.37 14.47 -0.10
N GLU A 67 -0.01 15.58 0.55
CA GLU A 67 -0.28 16.93 0.05
C GLU A 67 0.49 17.23 -1.24
N GLU A 68 1.77 16.85 -1.30
CA GLU A 68 2.60 17.01 -2.50
C GLU A 68 2.05 16.20 -3.67
N LEU A 69 1.72 14.93 -3.43
CA LEU A 69 1.12 14.05 -4.43
C LEU A 69 -0.20 14.61 -4.96
N LEU A 70 -1.04 15.19 -4.08
CA LEU A 70 -2.32 15.77 -4.45
C LEU A 70 -2.16 17.04 -5.29
N ALA A 71 -1.30 17.96 -4.84
CA ALA A 71 -1.05 19.24 -5.52
C ALA A 71 -0.39 19.02 -6.89
N ASP A 72 0.50 18.04 -7.00
CA ASP A 72 1.21 17.78 -8.24
C ASP A 72 0.33 17.16 -9.34
N LEU A 73 -0.86 16.64 -9.01
CA LEU A 73 -1.84 16.23 -10.03
C LEU A 73 -2.24 17.37 -10.96
N ASP A 74 -2.25 18.62 -10.46
CA ASP A 74 -2.62 19.79 -11.26
C ASP A 74 -1.54 20.15 -12.30
N LYS A 75 -0.30 19.69 -12.09
CA LYS A 75 0.81 19.86 -13.04
C LYS A 75 0.80 18.83 -14.18
N LEU A 76 0.01 17.76 -14.06
CA LEU A 76 -0.06 16.68 -15.05
C LEU A 76 -1.03 17.03 -16.19
N GLU A 77 -0.64 17.99 -17.03
CA GLU A 77 -1.47 18.52 -18.13
C GLU A 77 -1.88 17.46 -19.17
N HIS A 78 -1.03 16.45 -19.40
CA HIS A 78 -1.25 15.41 -20.39
C HIS A 78 -1.92 14.14 -19.82
N TRP A 79 -2.29 14.13 -18.54
CA TRP A 79 -2.97 13.00 -17.94
C TRP A 79 -4.49 13.06 -18.15
N PRO A 80 -5.15 11.91 -18.41
CA PRO A 80 -6.61 11.87 -18.47
C PRO A 80 -7.24 12.35 -17.17
N GLU A 81 -8.25 13.21 -17.25
CA GLU A 81 -8.89 13.79 -16.06
C GLU A 81 -9.54 12.73 -15.16
N GLN A 82 -10.03 11.63 -15.76
CA GLN A 82 -10.54 10.48 -15.02
C GLN A 82 -9.48 9.87 -14.10
N VAL A 83 -8.23 9.76 -14.57
CA VAL A 83 -7.12 9.20 -13.78
C VAL A 83 -6.75 10.14 -12.64
N LYS A 84 -6.64 11.45 -12.91
CA LYS A 84 -6.39 12.44 -11.86
C LYS A 84 -7.50 12.43 -10.80
N THR A 85 -8.76 12.34 -11.22
CA THR A 85 -9.90 12.25 -10.30
C THR A 85 -9.85 11.00 -9.42
N MET A 86 -9.53 9.83 -9.99
CA MET A 86 -9.36 8.59 -9.22
C MET A 86 -8.25 8.73 -8.17
N GLN A 87 -7.12 9.36 -8.51
CA GLN A 87 -6.02 9.60 -7.56
C GLN A 87 -6.43 10.57 -6.45
N ARG A 88 -7.13 11.67 -6.77
CA ARG A 88 -7.65 12.61 -5.75
C ARG A 88 -8.56 11.90 -4.75
N ASN A 89 -9.48 11.08 -5.23
CA ASN A 89 -10.41 10.31 -4.38
C ASN A 89 -9.73 9.18 -3.60
N TRP A 90 -8.56 8.73 -4.03
CA TRP A 90 -7.79 7.70 -3.33
C TRP A 90 -6.90 8.29 -2.23
N ILE A 91 -6.34 9.48 -2.47
CA ILE A 91 -5.48 10.20 -1.51
C ILE A 91 -6.32 10.91 -0.44
N GLY A 92 -7.47 11.48 -0.85
CA GLY A 92 -8.47 12.10 0.03
C GLY A 92 -9.74 11.25 0.15
#